data_AF-A0A943RD22-F1
#
_entry.id   AF-A0A943RD22-F1
#
_cell.length_a   1.000
_cell.length_b   1.000
_cell.length_c   1.000
_cell.angle_alpha   90.00
_cell.angle_beta   90.00
_cell.angle_gamma   90.00
#
_symmetry.space_group_name_H-M   'P 1'
#
loop_
_entity.id
_entity.type
_entity.pdbx_description
1 polymer ?
#
loop_
_entity_poly.entity_id
_entity_poly.type
_entity_poly.pdbx_seq_one_letter_code
_entity_poly.pdbx_strand_id
1 'polypeptide(L)'
;VMVTHMKNQADITVVYRYGKLPKMISNPSVYTIDPDGRVRDMVINPRQSGECNFGMSMLLMRRDLLIQMVTECVSRNLYNFKRDFLQRNIEKYRIYTYEFTGFAQNICSMNSYFEANMALMLPKVRSQLFDSNRPIFTKVRDNMPARYGLGANVSNSLVADGCVIEGSVENCVLFRGVKVDKGSKLENCVIMQDSEIGPNCKLNYVVIDKDVVIKNDRSLMGFQSYPVFISKGSVV
;
A
#
# COMPACT_ATOMS: atom_id res chain seq x y z
N VAL A 1 14.14 -2.40 14.50
CA VAL A 1 13.27 -1.92 15.61
C VAL A 1 13.66 -2.49 16.97
N MET A 2 13.48 -3.79 17.25
CA MET A 2 13.78 -4.38 18.59
C MET A 2 15.20 -4.10 19.09
N VAL A 3 16.21 -4.30 18.22
CA VAL A 3 17.62 -4.03 18.55
C VAL A 3 17.83 -2.57 18.97
N THR A 4 17.23 -1.62 18.24
CA THR A 4 17.29 -0.18 18.56
C THR A 4 16.62 0.13 19.89
N HIS A 5 15.46 -0.47 20.16
CA HIS A 5 14.70 -0.31 21.39
C HIS A 5 15.52 -0.75 22.62
N MET A 6 16.17 -1.92 22.53
CA MET A 6 17.01 -2.46 23.59
C MET A 6 18.31 -1.65 23.78
N LYS A 7 19.01 -1.32 22.68
CA LYS A 7 20.27 -0.56 22.72
C LYS A 7 20.11 0.78 23.44
N ASN A 8 19.02 1.47 23.18
CA ASN A 8 18.77 2.80 23.74
C ASN A 8 18.04 2.76 25.10
N GLN A 9 17.73 1.56 25.62
CA GLN A 9 16.87 1.37 26.80
C GLN A 9 15.60 2.23 26.71
N ALA A 10 14.98 2.21 25.53
CA ALA A 10 13.84 3.05 25.22
C ALA A 10 12.59 2.51 25.93
N ASP A 11 11.74 3.41 26.41
CA ASP A 11 10.41 3.05 26.89
C ASP A 11 9.46 2.81 25.71
N ILE A 12 9.62 3.62 24.67
CA ILE A 12 8.83 3.59 23.45
C ILE A 12 9.78 3.78 22.26
N THR A 13 9.65 2.96 21.22
CA THR A 13 10.31 3.19 19.94
C THR A 13 9.28 3.36 18.85
N VAL A 14 9.26 4.53 18.21
CA VAL A 14 8.36 4.84 17.09
C VAL A 14 9.04 4.57 15.76
N VAL A 15 8.31 4.00 14.81
CA VAL A 15 8.80 3.83 13.43
C VAL A 15 8.38 5.05 12.61
N TYR A 16 9.36 5.67 11.95
CA TYR A 16 9.14 6.83 11.11
C TYR A 16 9.82 6.64 9.75
N ARG A 17 9.50 7.54 8.82
CA ARG A 17 10.16 7.67 7.54
C ARG A 17 10.45 9.14 7.26
N TYR A 18 11.61 9.42 6.69
CA TYR A 18 11.93 10.73 6.17
C TYR A 18 11.39 10.90 4.75
N GLY A 19 10.76 12.04 4.48
CA GLY A 19 10.35 12.43 3.13
C GLY A 19 9.13 13.33 3.12
N LYS A 20 8.51 13.47 1.95
CA LYS A 20 7.29 14.26 1.78
C LYS A 20 6.11 13.55 2.42
N LEU A 21 5.37 14.28 3.25
CA LEU A 21 4.15 13.77 3.87
C LEU A 21 3.13 13.37 2.79
N PRO A 22 2.67 12.10 2.75
CA PRO A 22 1.67 11.71 1.77
C PRO A 22 0.36 12.48 1.94
N LYS A 23 -0.26 12.85 0.83
CA LYS A 23 -1.55 13.55 0.81
C LYS A 23 -2.65 12.64 1.38
N MET A 24 -3.65 13.23 2.03
CA MET A 24 -4.84 12.54 2.56
C MET A 24 -4.59 11.53 3.69
N ILE A 25 -3.43 11.53 4.34
CA ILE A 25 -3.27 10.79 5.61
C ILE A 25 -4.14 11.46 6.68
N SER A 26 -4.92 10.65 7.40
CA SER A 26 -5.65 11.10 8.59
C SER A 26 -4.70 11.17 9.79
N ASN A 27 -4.67 12.32 10.47
CA ASN A 27 -3.88 12.55 11.69
C ASN A 27 -2.40 12.11 11.58
N PRO A 28 -1.63 12.56 10.56
CA PRO A 28 -0.20 12.34 10.47
C PRO A 28 0.52 12.89 11.70
N SER A 29 1.46 12.10 12.22
CA SER A 29 2.38 12.50 13.27
C SER A 29 3.73 12.83 12.65
N VAL A 30 4.29 13.99 12.96
CA VAL A 30 5.64 14.38 12.57
C VAL A 30 6.48 14.53 13.83
N TYR A 31 7.70 14.01 13.79
CA TYR A 31 8.63 13.98 14.91
C TYR A 31 9.81 14.92 14.68
N THR A 32 10.16 15.68 15.70
CA THR A 32 11.45 16.36 15.80
C THR A 32 12.40 15.41 16.52
N ILE A 33 13.48 15.03 15.85
CA ILE A 33 14.41 13.97 16.30
C ILE A 33 15.77 14.59 16.56
N ASP A 34 16.33 14.34 17.74
CA ASP A 34 17.69 14.75 18.09
C ASP A 34 18.74 13.83 17.43
N PRO A 35 20.03 14.24 17.35
CA PRO A 35 21.07 13.45 16.69
C PRO A 35 21.30 12.04 17.26
N ASP A 36 20.93 11.83 18.52
CA ASP A 36 21.00 10.52 19.20
C ASP A 36 19.79 9.61 18.88
N GLY A 37 18.83 10.09 18.09
CA GLY A 37 17.61 9.39 17.71
C GLY A 37 16.47 9.54 18.72
N ARG A 38 16.59 10.38 19.75
CA ARG A 38 15.51 10.66 20.70
C ARG A 38 14.48 11.59 20.09
N VAL A 39 13.21 11.35 20.38
CA VAL A 39 12.13 12.28 20.01
C VAL A 39 12.13 13.45 20.98
N ARG A 40 12.36 14.65 20.45
CA ARG A 40 12.28 15.91 21.20
C ARG A 40 10.87 16.47 21.22
N ASP A 41 10.17 16.38 20.09
CA ASP A 41 8.81 16.90 19.95
C ASP A 41 8.00 16.07 18.93
N MET A 42 6.68 16.10 19.05
CA MET A 42 5.74 15.43 18.16
C MET A 42 4.58 16.38 17.87
N VAL A 43 4.32 16.61 16.59
CA VAL A 43 3.19 17.41 16.13
C VAL A 43 2.22 16.52 15.35
N ILE A 44 0.92 16.68 15.62
CA ILE A 44 -0.16 15.98 14.93
C ILE A 44 -0.83 16.97 13.98
N ASN A 45 -1.07 16.55 12.73
CA ASN A 45 -1.61 17.41 11.67
C ASN A 45 -0.80 18.71 11.47
N PRO A 46 0.54 18.64 11.33
CA PRO A 46 1.32 19.84 11.08
C PRO A 46 0.93 20.46 9.74
N ARG A 47 0.79 21.79 9.71
CA ARG A 47 0.74 22.57 8.47
C ARG A 47 2.17 22.86 8.01
N GLN A 48 2.90 21.83 7.62
CA GLN A 48 4.28 21.98 7.16
C GLN A 48 4.38 21.64 5.67
N SER A 49 5.05 22.51 4.92
CA SER A 49 5.46 22.26 3.53
C SER A 49 6.90 21.76 3.51
N GLY A 50 7.13 20.59 2.91
CA GLY A 50 8.48 20.06 2.70
C GLY A 50 8.64 18.61 3.16
N GLU A 51 9.90 18.21 3.31
CA GLU A 51 10.27 16.89 3.82
C GLU A 51 10.32 16.91 5.34
N CYS A 52 9.81 15.86 5.97
CA CYS A 52 9.71 15.74 7.41
C CYS A 52 9.84 14.28 7.85
N ASN A 53 10.10 14.09 9.15
CA ASN A 53 10.10 12.78 9.76
C ASN A 53 8.68 12.41 10.17
N PHE A 54 7.93 11.73 9.29
CA PHE A 54 6.56 11.35 9.58
C PHE A 54 6.46 9.91 10.09
N GLY A 55 5.55 9.69 11.03
CA GLY A 55 5.33 8.39 11.65
C GLY A 55 4.55 7.42 10.78
N MET A 56 4.93 6.15 10.83
CA MET A 56 4.24 5.06 10.12
C MET A 56 3.13 4.41 10.96
N SER A 57 2.70 5.06 12.05
CA SER A 57 1.73 4.52 13.02
C SER A 57 2.08 3.15 13.60
N MET A 58 3.38 2.82 13.62
CA MET A 58 3.92 1.65 14.29
C MET A 58 4.79 2.09 15.46
N LEU A 59 4.66 1.40 16.58
CA LEU A 59 5.44 1.62 17.78
C LEU A 59 5.73 0.30 18.48
N LEU A 60 6.80 0.32 19.27
CA LEU A 60 7.19 -0.76 20.15
C LEU A 60 7.29 -0.21 21.57
N MET A 61 6.70 -0.90 22.53
CA MET A 61 6.77 -0.55 23.93
C MET A 61 6.57 -1.78 24.81
N ARG A 62 6.95 -1.68 26.08
CA ARG A 62 6.70 -2.74 27.07
C ARG A 62 5.20 -2.90 27.32
N ARG A 63 4.76 -4.15 27.45
CA ARG A 63 3.35 -4.51 27.70
C ARG A 63 2.82 -3.85 28.99
N ASP A 64 3.56 -3.96 30.09
CA ASP A 64 3.10 -3.48 31.39
C ASP A 64 2.95 -1.95 31.38
N LEU A 65 3.88 -1.27 30.72
CA LEU A 65 3.85 0.17 30.50
C LEU A 65 2.58 0.58 29.72
N LEU A 66 2.26 -0.13 28.63
CA LEU A 66 1.05 0.12 27.85
C LEU A 66 -0.22 -0.05 28.69
N ILE A 67 -0.31 -1.11 29.48
CA ILE A 67 -1.48 -1.38 30.34
C ILE A 67 -1.64 -0.24 31.36
N GLN A 68 -0.59 0.09 32.09
CA GLN A 68 -0.60 1.16 33.08
C GLN A 68 -1.10 2.48 32.46
N MET A 69 -0.55 2.84 31.30
CA MET A 69 -0.89 4.09 30.62
C MET A 69 -2.34 4.12 30.13
N VAL A 70 -2.85 3.01 29.58
CA VAL A 70 -4.25 2.93 29.15
C VAL A 70 -5.19 3.08 30.36
N THR A 71 -4.88 2.44 31.49
CA THR A 71 -5.67 2.60 32.73
C THR A 71 -5.67 4.04 33.25
N GLU A 72 -4.53 4.71 33.21
CA GLU A 72 -4.41 6.14 33.57
C GLU A 72 -5.23 7.04 32.63
N CYS A 73 -5.21 6.77 31.31
CA CYS A 73 -5.95 7.53 30.31
C CYS A 73 -7.47 7.38 30.48
N VAL A 74 -7.96 6.15 30.69
CA VAL A 74 -9.39 5.88 30.94
C VAL A 74 -9.88 6.63 32.17
N SER A 75 -9.09 6.63 33.26
CA SER A 75 -9.43 7.34 34.51
C SER A 75 -9.53 8.86 34.35
N ARG A 76 -8.94 9.42 33.28
CA ARG A 76 -8.92 10.85 32.97
C ARG A 76 -9.75 11.22 31.74
N ASN A 77 -10.55 10.28 31.22
CA ASN A 77 -11.39 10.47 30.05
C ASN A 77 -10.59 10.87 28.78
N LEU A 78 -9.39 10.29 28.62
CA LEU A 78 -8.48 10.52 27.49
C LEU A 78 -8.53 9.33 26.52
N TYR A 79 -8.74 9.58 25.23
CA TYR A 79 -8.99 8.52 24.24
C TYR A 79 -8.08 8.59 23.01
N ASN A 80 -7.36 9.69 22.78
CA ASN A 80 -6.48 9.80 21.62
C ASN A 80 -5.06 9.34 21.96
N PHE A 81 -4.66 8.18 21.43
CA PHE A 81 -3.35 7.60 21.70
C PHE A 81 -2.17 8.47 21.23
N LYS A 82 -2.31 9.23 20.13
CA LYS A 82 -1.21 10.09 19.67
C LYS A 82 -1.12 11.35 20.51
N ARG A 83 -2.24 12.05 20.70
CA ARG A 83 -2.28 13.36 21.36
C ARG A 83 -2.22 13.25 22.88
N ASP A 84 -3.11 12.46 23.45
CA ASP A 84 -3.32 12.41 24.89
C ASP A 84 -2.28 11.49 25.56
N PHE A 85 -1.68 10.58 24.79
CA PHE A 85 -0.74 9.59 25.27
C PHE A 85 0.72 9.84 24.82
N LEU A 86 1.04 9.77 23.51
CA LEU A 86 2.43 9.97 23.07
C LEU A 86 2.88 11.42 23.28
N GLN A 87 2.16 12.38 22.70
CA GLN A 87 2.56 13.79 22.69
C GLN A 87 2.65 14.38 24.09
N ARG A 88 1.70 14.05 24.97
CA ARG A 88 1.69 14.51 26.37
C ARG A 88 2.86 13.98 27.20
N ASN A 89 3.41 12.82 26.85
CA ASN A 89 4.41 12.13 27.66
C ASN A 89 5.81 12.05 27.01
N ILE A 90 6.09 12.87 25.98
CA ILE A 90 7.40 12.90 25.31
C ILE A 90 8.54 13.18 26.29
N GLU A 91 8.33 14.12 27.21
CA GLU A 91 9.35 14.49 28.20
C GLU A 91 9.48 13.43 29.31
N LYS A 92 8.39 12.72 29.63
CA LYS A 92 8.34 11.74 30.72
C LYS A 92 9.01 10.42 30.36
N TYR A 93 8.91 9.98 29.09
CA TYR A 93 9.40 8.67 28.65
C TYR A 93 10.57 8.79 27.68
N ARG A 94 11.41 7.75 27.64
CA ARG A 94 12.51 7.66 26.67
C ARG A 94 11.96 7.19 25.33
N ILE A 95 11.46 8.14 24.53
CA ILE A 95 10.94 7.87 23.19
C ILE A 95 12.07 7.97 22.17
N TYR A 96 12.38 6.86 21.50
CA TYR A 96 13.37 6.80 20.43
C TYR A 96 12.73 6.51 19.09
N THR A 97 13.44 6.78 18.01
CA THR A 97 12.96 6.55 16.65
C THR A 97 13.70 5.42 15.96
N TYR A 98 13.03 4.80 15.00
CA TYR A 98 13.63 3.88 14.04
C TYR A 98 13.19 4.29 12.63
N GLU A 99 14.15 4.63 11.78
CA GLU A 99 13.88 5.00 10.40
C GLU A 99 13.62 3.75 9.55
N PHE A 100 12.50 3.74 8.84
CA PHE A 100 12.20 2.75 7.83
C PHE A 100 12.50 3.29 6.44
N THR A 101 13.51 2.71 5.79
CA THR A 101 14.00 3.11 4.46
C THR A 101 13.52 2.21 3.32
N GLY A 102 12.78 1.14 3.65
CA GLY A 102 12.22 0.22 2.66
C GLY A 102 11.03 0.82 1.89
N PHE A 103 10.57 0.10 0.86
CA PHE A 103 9.37 0.47 0.13
C PHE A 103 8.15 0.45 1.05
N ALA A 104 7.46 1.58 1.11
CA ALA A 104 6.17 1.74 1.74
C ALA A 104 5.35 2.74 0.92
N GLN A 105 4.06 2.45 0.74
CA GLN A 105 3.14 3.29 -0.01
C GLN A 105 1.85 3.43 0.79
N ASN A 106 1.37 4.67 0.95
CA ASN A 106 0.11 4.96 1.62
C ASN A 106 -1.01 4.99 0.57
N ILE A 107 -1.95 4.06 0.70
CA ILE A 107 -3.11 3.97 -0.20
C ILE A 107 -4.30 4.66 0.50
N CYS A 108 -4.57 5.90 0.10
CA CYS A 108 -5.63 6.73 0.68
C CYS A 108 -6.64 7.26 -0.36
N SER A 109 -6.37 7.03 -1.65
CA SER A 109 -7.19 7.45 -2.78
C SER A 109 -7.08 6.46 -3.94
N MET A 110 -7.99 6.57 -4.90
CA MET A 110 -7.96 5.74 -6.11
C MET A 110 -6.66 5.89 -6.90
N ASN A 111 -6.16 7.12 -7.03
CA ASN A 111 -4.88 7.36 -7.70
C ASN A 111 -3.71 6.70 -6.93
N SER A 112 -3.66 6.84 -5.61
CA SER A 112 -2.61 6.19 -4.81
C SER A 112 -2.67 4.66 -4.86
N TYR A 113 -3.87 4.09 -5.00
CA TYR A 113 -4.06 2.66 -5.22
C TYR A 113 -3.48 2.22 -6.57
N PHE A 114 -3.79 2.96 -7.64
CA PHE A 114 -3.26 2.70 -8.97
C PHE A 114 -1.74 2.82 -9.00
N GLU A 115 -1.18 3.92 -8.47
CA GLU A 115 0.27 4.13 -8.36
C GLU A 115 0.95 3.02 -7.55
N ALA A 116 0.35 2.56 -6.45
CA ALA A 116 0.91 1.48 -5.63
C ALA A 116 1.00 0.16 -6.40
N ASN A 117 -0.03 -0.19 -7.17
CA ASN A 117 -0.01 -1.39 -8.01
C ASN A 117 0.97 -1.23 -9.17
N MET A 118 1.04 -0.05 -9.79
CA MET A 118 1.93 0.19 -10.91
C MET A 118 3.40 0.30 -10.52
N ALA A 119 3.69 0.67 -9.28
CA ALA A 119 5.03 0.58 -8.72
C ALA A 119 5.59 -0.86 -8.76
N LEU A 120 4.73 -1.90 -8.78
CA LEU A 120 5.16 -3.29 -8.91
C LEU A 120 5.80 -3.62 -10.26
N MET A 121 5.65 -2.77 -11.28
CA MET A 121 6.37 -2.95 -12.55
C MET A 121 7.88 -2.79 -12.36
N LEU A 122 8.30 -1.97 -11.38
CA LEU A 122 9.71 -1.77 -11.06
C LEU A 122 10.29 -3.00 -10.34
N PRO A 123 11.34 -3.65 -10.89
CA PRO A 123 11.96 -4.84 -10.27
C PRO A 123 12.45 -4.58 -8.84
N LYS A 124 12.98 -3.37 -8.57
CA LYS A 124 13.46 -2.97 -7.23
C LYS A 124 12.35 -2.93 -6.17
N VAL A 125 11.12 -2.58 -6.57
CA VAL A 125 9.97 -2.58 -5.66
C VAL A 125 9.56 -4.02 -5.34
N ARG A 126 9.50 -4.88 -6.37
CA ARG A 126 9.18 -6.30 -6.21
C ARG A 126 10.16 -7.02 -5.31
N SER A 127 11.46 -6.79 -5.47
CA SER A 127 12.48 -7.45 -4.63
C SER A 127 12.40 -7.04 -3.16
N GLN A 128 12.00 -5.80 -2.86
CA GLN A 128 11.80 -5.35 -1.48
C GLN A 128 10.52 -5.90 -0.84
N LEU A 129 9.45 -6.06 -1.62
CA LEU A 129 8.16 -6.56 -1.14
C LEU A 129 8.15 -8.08 -0.99
N PHE A 130 8.68 -8.81 -1.97
CA PHE A 130 8.66 -10.27 -2.04
C PHE A 130 10.01 -10.88 -1.63
N ASP A 131 10.52 -10.46 -0.47
CA ASP A 131 11.72 -11.03 0.14
C ASP A 131 11.44 -12.47 0.59
N SER A 132 12.24 -13.42 0.11
CA SER A 132 12.09 -14.84 0.44
C SER A 132 12.32 -15.14 1.93
N ASN A 133 13.09 -14.30 2.63
CA ASN A 133 13.30 -14.43 4.07
C ASN A 133 12.11 -13.92 4.89
N ARG A 134 11.20 -13.14 4.28
CA ARG A 134 10.01 -12.57 4.90
C ARG A 134 8.81 -12.74 3.97
N PRO A 135 8.31 -13.98 3.81
CA PRO A 135 7.19 -14.24 2.90
C PRO A 135 5.91 -13.55 3.38
N ILE A 136 5.12 -13.06 2.41
CA ILE A 136 3.78 -12.51 2.65
C ILE A 136 2.79 -13.66 2.53
N PHE A 137 2.19 -14.05 3.65
CA PHE A 137 1.14 -15.06 3.67
C PHE A 137 -0.22 -14.46 3.33
N THR A 138 -0.96 -15.14 2.47
CA THR A 138 -2.33 -14.78 2.08
C THR A 138 -3.18 -16.05 1.95
N LYS A 139 -4.48 -15.89 1.77
CA LYS A 139 -5.39 -17.02 1.56
C LYS A 139 -5.00 -17.79 0.29
N VAL A 140 -4.71 -19.07 0.45
CA VAL A 140 -4.46 -20.00 -0.66
C VAL A 140 -5.77 -20.25 -1.40
N ARG A 141 -5.71 -20.26 -2.73
CA ARG A 141 -6.81 -20.63 -3.62
C ARG A 141 -6.19 -21.47 -4.73
N ASP A 142 -6.68 -22.70 -4.88
CA ASP A 142 -6.26 -23.56 -5.98
C ASP A 142 -6.89 -23.05 -7.27
N ASN A 143 -6.04 -22.79 -8.26
CA ASN A 143 -6.44 -22.36 -9.59
C ASN A 143 -5.52 -23.03 -10.60
N MET A 144 -5.98 -23.15 -11.86
CA MET A 144 -5.11 -23.57 -12.95
C MET A 144 -3.96 -22.59 -13.15
N PRO A 145 -2.80 -23.04 -13.68
CA PRO A 145 -1.76 -22.13 -14.14
C PRO A 145 -2.28 -21.13 -15.17
N ALA A 146 -1.65 -19.95 -15.26
CA ALA A 146 -1.98 -18.97 -16.29
C ALA A 146 -1.77 -19.56 -17.70
N ARG A 147 -2.78 -19.44 -18.56
CA ARG A 147 -2.78 -19.96 -19.94
C ARG A 147 -2.60 -18.80 -20.92
N TYR A 148 -1.56 -18.87 -21.74
CA TYR A 148 -1.28 -17.92 -22.81
C TYR A 148 -1.67 -18.57 -24.15
N GLY A 149 -2.56 -17.94 -24.91
CA GLY A 149 -2.99 -18.37 -26.23
C GLY A 149 -1.95 -18.07 -27.31
N LEU A 150 -2.15 -18.63 -28.51
CA LEU A 150 -1.21 -18.52 -29.64
C LEU A 150 -0.91 -17.07 -30.08
N GLY A 151 -1.89 -16.16 -29.93
CA GLY A 151 -1.75 -14.73 -30.25
C GLY A 151 -1.45 -13.85 -29.04
N ALA A 152 -1.18 -14.43 -27.88
CA ALA A 152 -0.96 -13.67 -26.66
C ALA A 152 0.39 -12.95 -26.71
N ASN A 153 0.38 -11.66 -26.38
CA ASN A 153 1.61 -10.88 -26.23
C ASN A 153 1.59 -10.19 -24.87
N VAL A 154 2.48 -10.61 -23.97
CA VAL A 154 2.51 -10.09 -22.60
C VAL A 154 3.89 -9.53 -22.29
N SER A 155 3.95 -8.23 -21.96
CA SER A 155 5.17 -7.51 -21.64
C SER A 155 5.04 -6.79 -20.30
N ASN A 156 6.11 -6.83 -19.51
CA ASN A 156 6.25 -6.15 -18.21
C ASN A 156 4.95 -6.18 -17.36
N SER A 157 4.36 -7.36 -17.18
CA SER A 157 3.06 -7.51 -16.50
C SER A 157 3.12 -8.61 -15.45
N LEU A 158 2.28 -8.47 -14.42
CA LEU A 158 2.10 -9.46 -13.37
C LEU A 158 0.81 -10.22 -13.62
N VAL A 159 0.91 -11.52 -13.88
CA VAL A 159 -0.22 -12.39 -14.21
C VAL A 159 -0.36 -13.45 -13.13
N ALA A 160 -1.50 -13.46 -12.45
CA ALA A 160 -1.80 -14.45 -11.43
C ALA A 160 -2.41 -15.75 -12.01
N ASP A 161 -2.52 -16.76 -11.17
CA ASP A 161 -3.08 -18.07 -11.53
C ASP A 161 -4.56 -17.97 -11.95
N GLY A 162 -4.97 -18.85 -12.86
CA GLY A 162 -6.32 -18.91 -13.43
C GLY A 162 -6.55 -17.92 -14.57
N CYS A 163 -5.56 -17.11 -14.92
CA CYS A 163 -5.70 -16.19 -16.05
C CYS A 163 -5.69 -16.93 -17.39
N VAL A 164 -6.50 -16.45 -18.33
CA VAL A 164 -6.50 -16.91 -19.72
C VAL A 164 -6.30 -15.70 -20.62
N ILE A 165 -5.17 -15.62 -21.30
CA ILE A 165 -4.78 -14.45 -22.08
C ILE A 165 -4.69 -14.86 -23.55
N GLU A 166 -5.54 -14.29 -24.38
CA GLU A 166 -5.55 -14.47 -25.84
C GLU A 166 -5.33 -13.13 -26.60
N GLY A 167 -5.10 -12.04 -25.87
CA GLY A 167 -4.82 -10.69 -26.39
C GLY A 167 -3.43 -10.14 -26.04
N SER A 168 -3.26 -8.82 -26.16
CA SER A 168 -2.03 -8.10 -25.80
C SER A 168 -2.16 -7.41 -24.43
N VAL A 169 -1.18 -7.59 -23.56
CA VAL A 169 -1.16 -7.07 -22.18
C VAL A 169 0.21 -6.47 -21.89
N GLU A 170 0.25 -5.17 -21.61
CA GLU A 170 1.47 -4.42 -21.33
C GLU A 170 1.32 -3.60 -20.05
N ASN A 171 2.34 -3.63 -19.17
CA ASN A 171 2.35 -2.86 -17.93
C ASN A 171 1.05 -3.07 -17.11
N CYS A 172 0.60 -4.32 -16.94
CA CYS A 172 -0.66 -4.63 -16.26
C CYS A 172 -0.46 -5.51 -15.03
N VAL A 173 -1.37 -5.37 -14.06
CA VAL A 173 -1.54 -6.29 -12.94
C VAL A 173 -2.84 -7.05 -13.12
N LEU A 174 -2.76 -8.34 -13.46
CA LEU A 174 -3.90 -9.23 -13.62
C LEU A 174 -4.01 -10.14 -12.40
N PHE A 175 -5.12 -10.00 -11.67
CA PHE A 175 -5.44 -10.87 -10.55
C PHE A 175 -5.98 -12.22 -11.04
N ARG A 176 -6.21 -13.12 -10.09
CA ARG A 176 -6.59 -14.51 -10.37
C ARG A 176 -7.89 -14.60 -11.16
N GLY A 177 -7.93 -15.54 -12.11
CA GLY A 177 -9.15 -15.85 -12.89
C GLY A 177 -9.49 -14.86 -14.00
N VAL A 178 -8.61 -13.90 -14.30
CA VAL A 178 -8.88 -12.88 -15.34
C VAL A 178 -8.80 -13.48 -16.73
N LYS A 179 -9.81 -13.21 -17.56
CA LYS A 179 -9.83 -13.62 -18.97
C LYS A 179 -9.67 -12.41 -19.87
N VAL A 180 -8.76 -12.50 -20.84
CA VAL A 180 -8.53 -11.48 -21.86
C VAL A 180 -8.68 -12.14 -23.22
N ASP A 181 -9.75 -11.83 -23.92
CA ASP A 181 -10.05 -12.45 -25.21
C ASP A 181 -9.23 -11.86 -26.37
N LYS A 182 -9.35 -12.52 -27.52
CA LYS A 182 -8.60 -12.21 -28.75
C LYS A 182 -8.83 -10.77 -29.22
N GLY A 183 -7.75 -10.18 -29.73
CA GLY A 183 -7.77 -8.82 -30.28
C GLY A 183 -7.79 -7.71 -29.24
N SER A 184 -7.95 -8.04 -27.96
CA SER A 184 -7.98 -7.06 -26.88
C SER A 184 -6.58 -6.58 -26.50
N LYS A 185 -6.46 -5.30 -26.20
CA LYS A 185 -5.21 -4.62 -25.81
C LYS A 185 -5.40 -3.93 -24.47
N LEU A 186 -4.62 -4.34 -23.48
CA LEU A 186 -4.61 -3.78 -22.14
C LEU A 186 -3.25 -3.12 -21.90
N GLU A 187 -3.25 -1.84 -21.57
CA GLU A 187 -2.05 -1.05 -21.26
C GLU A 187 -2.23 -0.34 -19.92
N ASN A 188 -1.26 -0.41 -19.01
CA ASN A 188 -1.30 0.32 -17.72
C ASN A 188 -2.59 0.05 -16.93
N CYS A 189 -3.02 -1.21 -16.86
CA CYS A 189 -4.30 -1.58 -16.23
C CYS A 189 -4.12 -2.45 -14.98
N VAL A 190 -5.06 -2.33 -14.04
CA VAL A 190 -5.16 -3.20 -12.86
C VAL A 190 -6.51 -3.90 -12.92
N ILE A 191 -6.50 -5.21 -13.16
CA ILE A 191 -7.72 -6.01 -13.38
C ILE A 191 -7.89 -6.99 -12.22
N MET A 192 -8.90 -6.78 -11.37
CA MET A 192 -9.18 -7.62 -10.21
C MET A 192 -9.80 -8.97 -10.58
N GLN A 193 -10.01 -9.80 -9.57
CA GLN A 193 -10.32 -11.23 -9.70
C GLN A 193 -11.55 -11.51 -10.57
N ASP A 194 -11.49 -12.64 -11.26
CA ASP A 194 -12.64 -13.26 -11.94
C ASP A 194 -13.34 -12.30 -12.93
N SER A 195 -12.60 -11.35 -13.51
CA SER A 195 -13.09 -10.39 -14.50
C SER A 195 -12.80 -10.83 -15.92
N GLU A 196 -13.71 -10.53 -16.83
CA GLU A 196 -13.66 -10.97 -18.23
C GLU A 196 -13.61 -9.77 -19.17
N ILE A 197 -12.59 -9.75 -20.04
CA ILE A 197 -12.44 -8.76 -21.08
C ILE A 197 -12.74 -9.44 -22.42
N GLY A 198 -13.89 -9.06 -23.01
CA GLY A 198 -14.33 -9.59 -24.30
C GLY A 198 -13.39 -9.22 -25.45
N PRO A 199 -13.68 -9.71 -26.68
CA PRO A 199 -12.81 -9.52 -27.83
C PRO A 199 -12.71 -8.04 -28.29
N ASN A 200 -11.58 -7.70 -28.90
CA ASN A 200 -11.28 -6.40 -29.51
C ASN A 200 -11.39 -5.18 -28.58
N CYS A 201 -11.30 -5.38 -27.26
CA CYS A 201 -11.34 -4.28 -26.30
C CYS A 201 -10.02 -3.50 -26.26
N LYS A 202 -10.08 -2.20 -25.98
CA LYS A 202 -8.90 -1.35 -25.76
C LYS A 202 -9.00 -0.68 -24.40
N LEU A 203 -8.15 -1.07 -23.48
CA LEU A 203 -8.13 -0.54 -22.11
C LEU A 203 -6.79 0.14 -21.84
N ASN A 204 -6.81 1.42 -21.45
CA ASN A 204 -5.61 2.13 -21.01
C ASN A 204 -5.88 2.92 -19.72
N TYR A 205 -5.04 2.79 -18.71
CA TYR A 205 -5.23 3.43 -17.38
C TYR A 205 -6.60 3.10 -16.77
N VAL A 206 -6.95 1.81 -16.74
CA VAL A 206 -8.22 1.32 -16.20
C VAL A 206 -7.98 0.44 -14.97
N VAL A 207 -8.79 0.66 -13.94
CA VAL A 207 -8.88 -0.23 -12.78
C VAL A 207 -10.25 -0.88 -12.77
N ILE A 208 -10.25 -2.20 -12.85
CA ILE A 208 -11.46 -3.02 -12.87
C ILE A 208 -11.55 -3.77 -11.54
N ASP A 209 -12.68 -3.64 -10.84
CA ASP A 209 -12.97 -4.40 -9.62
C ASP A 209 -13.43 -5.84 -9.96
N LYS A 210 -13.77 -6.63 -8.95
CA LYS A 210 -14.05 -8.07 -9.08
C LYS A 210 -15.29 -8.35 -9.91
N ASP A 211 -15.32 -9.52 -10.55
CA ASP A 211 -16.50 -10.07 -11.22
C ASP A 211 -17.06 -9.12 -12.32
N VAL A 212 -16.20 -8.32 -12.97
CA VAL A 212 -16.62 -7.37 -14.00
C VAL A 212 -16.51 -8.02 -15.38
N VAL A 213 -17.49 -7.73 -16.24
CA VAL A 213 -17.50 -8.17 -17.63
C VAL A 213 -17.45 -6.95 -18.56
N ILE A 214 -16.38 -6.84 -19.34
CA ILE A 214 -16.27 -5.86 -20.42
C ILE A 214 -16.71 -6.55 -21.70
N LYS A 215 -17.78 -6.04 -22.31
CA LYS A 215 -18.31 -6.56 -23.58
C LYS A 215 -17.36 -6.26 -24.73
N ASN A 216 -17.62 -6.94 -25.82
CA ASN A 216 -16.87 -6.88 -27.06
C ASN A 216 -16.76 -5.44 -27.59
N ASP A 217 -15.65 -5.15 -28.27
CA ASP A 217 -15.42 -3.91 -29.03
C ASP A 217 -15.50 -2.62 -28.19
N ARG A 218 -15.29 -2.73 -26.87
CA ARG A 218 -15.27 -1.59 -25.94
C ARG A 218 -13.91 -0.92 -25.85
N SER A 219 -13.90 0.41 -25.76
CA SER A 219 -12.70 1.20 -25.53
C SER A 219 -12.86 2.04 -24.27
N LEU A 220 -11.99 1.84 -23.28
CA LEU A 220 -11.95 2.62 -22.04
C LEU A 220 -10.55 3.21 -21.88
N MET A 221 -10.47 4.53 -21.78
CA MET A 221 -9.20 5.25 -21.70
C MET A 221 -9.25 6.23 -20.54
N GLY A 222 -8.42 5.97 -19.53
CA GLY A 222 -8.12 6.90 -18.46
C GLY A 222 -6.82 7.64 -18.69
N PHE A 223 -6.32 8.25 -17.63
CA PHE A 223 -5.01 8.89 -17.60
C PHE A 223 -4.28 8.55 -16.30
N GLN A 224 -2.96 8.71 -16.26
CA GLN A 224 -2.15 8.35 -15.10
C GLN A 224 -2.63 8.99 -13.78
N SER A 225 -3.08 10.25 -13.82
CA SER A 225 -3.59 10.94 -12.64
C SER A 225 -5.08 10.69 -12.35
N TYR A 226 -5.81 10.13 -13.30
CA TYR A 226 -7.24 9.84 -13.21
C TYR A 226 -7.57 8.54 -13.95
N PRO A 227 -7.26 7.38 -13.35
CA PRO A 227 -7.61 6.10 -13.94
C PRO A 227 -9.13 5.89 -13.94
N VAL A 228 -9.65 5.26 -14.99
CA VAL A 228 -11.08 4.91 -15.07
C VAL A 228 -11.34 3.74 -14.14
N PHE A 229 -12.35 3.87 -13.28
CA PHE A 229 -12.74 2.81 -12.35
C PHE A 229 -14.06 2.15 -12.78
N ILE A 230 -14.12 0.83 -12.72
CA ILE A 230 -15.32 0.05 -12.96
C ILE A 230 -15.66 -0.76 -11.71
N SER A 231 -16.87 -0.56 -11.20
CA SER A 231 -17.35 -1.16 -9.95
C SER A 231 -17.56 -2.67 -10.05
N LYS A 232 -17.47 -3.35 -8.92
CA LYS A 232 -17.69 -4.80 -8.80
C LYS A 232 -18.98 -5.26 -9.48
N GLY A 233 -18.92 -6.37 -10.20
CA GLY A 233 -20.10 -7.03 -10.78
C GLY A 233 -20.72 -6.28 -11.97
N SER A 234 -20.06 -5.22 -12.46
CA SER A 234 -20.60 -4.41 -13.56
C SER A 234 -20.43 -5.11 -14.90
N VAL A 235 -21.35 -4.83 -15.81
CA VAL A 235 -21.27 -5.26 -17.21
C VAL A 235 -21.29 -4.01 -18.09
N VAL A 236 -20.23 -3.80 -18.87
CA VAL A 236 -20.00 -2.57 -19.66
C VAL A 236 -19.93 -2.89 -21.15
#